data_AF-A0A1W2BUL1-F1
#
_entry.id   AF-A0A1W2BUL1-F1
#
_cell.length_a   1.000
_cell.length_b   1.000
_cell.length_c   1.000
_cell.angle_alpha   90.00
_cell.angle_beta   90.00
_cell.angle_gamma   90.00
#
_symmetry.space_group_name_H-M   'P 1'
#
loop_
_entity.id
_entity.type
_entity.pdbx_description
1 polymer ?
#
loop_
_entity_poly.entity_id
_entity_poly.type
_entity_poly.pdbx_seq_one_letter_code
_entity_poly.pdbx_strand_id
1 'polypeptide(L)'
;MAAEGRKLEDLVLVIDDPISSLDTAARTYAYSLMTRMTKKCAQVIVITHNTSFMNMVKREFQNLQKRNETKKVTSLLSLDCRSFGNGDDRVTSLAPMHELLVKYDSEYHYFFSMVQDAAQKKTTDYVFLLPNATRKLLEMFATFCSPGQSNFAGALGDHHEAVKDKLDVRALERLVQIESHGTLEGLGTLPDLTLEEAIRAADAGINFIKEVGMDHYKKMCVVCS
;
A
#
# COMPACT_ATOMS: atom_id res chain seq x y z
N MET A 1 13.33 -21.82 -22.69
CA MET A 1 13.60 -20.39 -22.92
C MET A 1 14.96 -20.25 -23.59
N ALA A 2 15.02 -20.52 -24.89
CA ALA A 2 16.10 -20.06 -25.75
C ALA A 2 15.39 -19.27 -26.85
N ALA A 3 15.32 -17.95 -26.70
CA ALA A 3 14.74 -17.10 -27.72
C ALA A 3 15.82 -16.90 -28.80
N GLU A 4 15.53 -17.30 -30.03
CA GLU A 4 16.34 -16.95 -31.21
C GLU A 4 17.82 -17.37 -31.12
N GLY A 5 18.10 -18.53 -30.50
CA GLY A 5 19.47 -19.07 -30.40
C GLY A 5 20.37 -18.38 -29.36
N ARG A 6 19.84 -17.43 -28.58
CA ARG A 6 20.57 -16.76 -27.49
C ARG A 6 20.63 -17.64 -26.24
N LYS A 7 21.76 -17.60 -25.54
CA LYS A 7 21.92 -18.26 -24.22
C LYS A 7 21.13 -17.46 -23.19
N LEU A 8 20.57 -18.16 -22.20
CA LEU A 8 19.84 -17.54 -21.08
C LEU A 8 20.68 -16.46 -20.38
N GLU A 9 21.98 -16.70 -20.24
CA GLU A 9 22.96 -15.84 -19.57
C GLU A 9 23.14 -14.47 -20.22
N ASP A 10 22.62 -14.29 -21.45
CA ASP A 10 22.67 -13.02 -22.20
C ASP A 10 21.30 -12.31 -22.25
N LEU A 11 20.26 -12.88 -21.62
CA LEU A 11 18.89 -12.37 -21.73
C LEU A 11 18.52 -11.43 -20.57
N VAL A 12 17.94 -10.29 -20.94
CA VAL A 12 17.14 -9.44 -20.06
C VAL A 12 15.68 -9.86 -20.22
N LEU A 13 15.03 -10.27 -19.13
CA LEU A 13 13.64 -10.70 -19.13
C LEU A 13 12.78 -9.69 -18.35
N VAL A 14 11.71 -9.23 -18.99
CA VAL A 14 10.67 -8.42 -18.36
C VAL A 14 9.42 -9.29 -18.20
N ILE A 15 8.89 -9.35 -16.99
CA ILE A 15 7.68 -10.09 -16.63
C ILE A 15 6.67 -9.08 -16.13
N ASP A 16 5.63 -8.85 -16.92
CA ASP A 16 4.56 -7.91 -16.60
C ASP A 16 3.34 -8.66 -16.08
N ASP A 17 2.94 -8.29 -14.87
CA ASP A 17 1.84 -8.82 -14.07
C ASP A 17 1.58 -10.34 -14.24
N PRO A 18 2.50 -11.20 -13.78
CA PRO A 18 2.47 -12.64 -14.07
C PRO A 18 1.31 -13.39 -13.41
N ILE A 19 0.47 -12.69 -12.65
CA ILE A 19 -0.63 -13.27 -11.91
C ILE A 19 -1.93 -12.47 -12.13
N SER A 20 -2.86 -13.03 -12.87
CA SER A 20 -4.24 -12.52 -12.98
C SER A 20 -5.22 -13.56 -12.43
N SER A 21 -6.03 -13.20 -11.44
CA SER A 21 -7.12 -14.05 -10.91
C SER A 21 -6.70 -15.45 -10.46
N LEU A 22 -5.49 -15.60 -9.91
CA LEU A 22 -4.98 -16.88 -9.39
C LEU A 22 -5.27 -17.06 -7.90
N ASP A 23 -5.67 -18.27 -7.51
CA ASP A 23 -5.73 -18.65 -6.10
C ASP A 23 -4.32 -18.69 -5.45
N THR A 24 -4.26 -18.85 -4.13
CA THR A 24 -3.00 -18.85 -3.38
C THR A 24 -2.04 -19.97 -3.79
N ALA A 25 -2.55 -21.15 -4.15
CA ALA A 25 -1.72 -22.28 -4.54
C ALA A 25 -1.08 -22.03 -5.93
N ALA A 26 -1.90 -21.58 -6.89
CA ALA A 26 -1.45 -21.23 -8.23
C ALA A 26 -0.44 -20.07 -8.21
N ARG A 27 -0.62 -19.06 -7.34
CA ARG A 27 0.37 -17.97 -7.15
C ARG A 27 1.72 -18.50 -6.65
N THR A 28 1.70 -19.43 -5.69
CA THR A 28 2.93 -20.03 -5.15
C THR A 28 3.66 -20.85 -6.22
N TYR A 29 2.91 -21.57 -7.04
CA TYR A 29 3.45 -22.32 -8.17
C TYR A 29 4.05 -21.41 -9.25
N ALA A 30 3.33 -20.36 -9.66
CA ALA A 30 3.78 -19.39 -10.66
C ALA A 30 5.09 -18.71 -10.23
N TYR A 31 5.17 -18.29 -8.96
CA TYR A 31 6.41 -17.77 -8.37
C TYR A 31 7.55 -18.78 -8.45
N SER A 32 7.32 -20.04 -8.05
CA SER A 32 8.36 -21.07 -8.03
C SER A 32 8.89 -21.37 -9.44
N LEU A 33 7.98 -21.43 -10.43
CA LEU A 33 8.33 -21.63 -11.82
C LEU A 33 9.13 -20.46 -12.38
N MET A 34 8.68 -19.21 -12.14
CA MET A 34 9.38 -18.00 -12.54
C MET A 34 10.81 -18.01 -12.00
N THR A 35 11.01 -18.13 -10.69
CA THR A 35 12.35 -18.09 -10.07
C THR A 35 13.27 -19.19 -10.64
N ARG A 36 12.74 -20.39 -10.90
CA ARG A 36 13.51 -21.48 -11.52
C ARG A 36 13.91 -21.17 -12.96
N MET A 37 12.99 -20.63 -13.76
CA MET A 37 13.21 -20.38 -15.19
C MET A 37 14.12 -19.18 -15.43
N THR A 38 14.14 -18.20 -14.53
CA THR A 38 14.86 -16.95 -14.70
C THR A 38 16.22 -16.90 -14.00
N LYS A 39 16.57 -17.93 -13.22
CA LYS A 39 17.82 -18.00 -12.42
C LYS A 39 19.11 -17.76 -13.22
N LYS A 40 19.11 -18.11 -14.51
CA LYS A 40 20.27 -17.97 -15.41
C LYS A 40 20.21 -16.72 -16.29
N CYS A 41 19.16 -15.90 -16.20
CA CYS A 41 19.06 -14.68 -16.99
C CYS A 41 20.07 -13.64 -16.51
N ALA A 42 20.58 -12.80 -17.42
CA ALA A 42 21.45 -11.69 -17.08
C ALA A 42 20.75 -10.69 -16.15
N GLN A 43 19.48 -10.39 -16.44
CA GLN A 43 18.66 -9.49 -15.65
C GLN A 43 17.18 -9.90 -15.72
N VAL A 44 16.48 -9.75 -14.60
CA VAL A 44 15.05 -10.03 -14.49
C VAL A 44 14.37 -8.80 -13.91
N ILE A 45 13.36 -8.30 -14.62
CA ILE A 45 12.50 -7.19 -14.21
C ILE A 45 11.10 -7.77 -14.03
N VAL A 46 10.55 -7.64 -12.82
CA VAL A 46 9.20 -8.11 -12.50
C VAL A 46 8.35 -6.92 -12.13
N ILE A 47 7.19 -6.79 -12.79
CA ILE A 47 6.21 -5.73 -12.56
C ILE A 47 4.92 -6.42 -12.12
N THR A 48 4.28 -5.92 -11.06
CA THR A 48 2.98 -6.42 -10.62
C THR A 48 2.27 -5.36 -9.78
N HIS A 49 0.94 -5.39 -9.80
CA HIS A 49 0.10 -4.61 -8.90
C HIS A 49 -0.27 -5.41 -7.63
N ASN A 50 0.06 -6.71 -7.57
CA ASN A 50 -0.31 -7.58 -6.46
C ASN A 50 0.76 -7.58 -5.37
N THR A 51 0.43 -7.03 -4.20
CA THR A 51 1.37 -6.87 -3.08
C THR A 51 1.83 -8.20 -2.49
N SER A 52 0.96 -9.22 -2.44
CA SER A 52 1.32 -10.56 -1.94
C SER A 52 2.39 -11.22 -2.83
N PHE A 53 2.24 -11.15 -4.15
CA PHE A 53 3.24 -11.65 -5.08
C PHE A 53 4.50 -10.80 -5.06
N MET A 54 4.37 -9.47 -5.02
CA MET A 54 5.50 -8.56 -4.86
C MET A 54 6.35 -8.92 -3.63
N ASN A 55 5.72 -9.26 -2.50
CA ASN A 55 6.43 -9.67 -1.30
C ASN A 55 7.22 -10.98 -1.49
N MET A 56 6.69 -11.95 -2.24
CA MET A 56 7.42 -13.19 -2.57
C MET A 56 8.66 -12.88 -3.41
N VAL A 57 8.52 -12.06 -4.45
CA VAL A 57 9.63 -11.63 -5.32
C VAL A 57 10.66 -10.81 -4.56
N LYS A 58 10.20 -9.84 -3.77
CA LYS A 58 11.01 -8.99 -2.89
C LYS A 58 11.91 -9.84 -1.99
N ARG A 59 11.35 -10.87 -1.32
CA ARG A 59 12.10 -11.77 -0.45
C ARG A 59 13.20 -12.51 -1.20
N GLU A 60 12.93 -13.01 -2.40
CA GLU A 60 13.96 -13.66 -3.23
C GLU A 60 15.07 -12.69 -3.61
N PHE A 61 14.71 -11.48 -4.04
CA PHE A 61 15.67 -10.46 -4.45
C PHE A 61 16.53 -9.98 -3.27
N GLN A 62 15.94 -9.86 -2.08
CA GLN A 62 16.67 -9.58 -0.85
C GLN A 62 17.63 -10.73 -0.49
N ASN A 63 17.21 -11.99 -0.66
CA ASN A 63 18.08 -13.15 -0.45
C ASN A 63 19.26 -13.19 -1.44
N LEU A 64 19.03 -12.82 -2.71
CA LEU A 64 20.08 -12.70 -3.72
C LEU A 64 21.08 -11.59 -3.38
N GLN A 65 20.59 -10.44 -2.87
CA GLN A 65 21.45 -9.35 -2.41
C GLN A 65 22.31 -9.75 -1.21
N LYS A 66 21.74 -10.48 -0.24
CA LYS A 66 22.48 -11.00 0.93
C LYS A 66 23.59 -11.99 0.54
N ARG A 67 23.43 -12.74 -0.55
CA ARG A 67 24.48 -13.64 -1.06
C ARG A 67 25.63 -12.90 -1.77
N ASN A 68 25.43 -11.64 -2.15
CA ASN A 68 26.37 -10.82 -2.89
C ASN A 68 26.60 -9.49 -2.18
N GLU A 69 27.13 -9.53 -0.94
CA GLU A 69 27.27 -8.36 -0.07
C GLU A 69 28.13 -7.23 -0.67
N THR A 70 29.07 -7.58 -1.55
CA THR A 70 30.02 -6.63 -2.13
C THR A 70 29.49 -5.87 -3.35
N LYS A 71 28.37 -6.29 -3.95
CA LYS A 71 27.80 -5.67 -5.15
C LYS A 71 26.29 -5.48 -5.00
N LYS A 72 25.79 -4.29 -5.36
CA LYS A 72 24.34 -4.08 -5.49
C LYS A 72 23.84 -4.85 -6.72
N VAL A 73 23.09 -5.92 -6.48
CA VAL A 73 22.56 -6.82 -7.52
C VAL A 73 21.04 -6.73 -7.65
N THR A 74 20.36 -6.00 -6.76
CA THR A 74 18.90 -5.80 -6.83
C THR A 74 18.48 -4.35 -6.66
N SER A 75 17.29 -4.04 -7.20
CA SER A 75 16.61 -2.75 -7.03
C SER A 75 15.12 -3.01 -6.85
N LEU A 76 14.51 -2.34 -5.86
CA LEU A 76 13.08 -2.38 -5.59
C LEU A 76 12.51 -1.00 -5.89
N LEU A 77 11.54 -0.95 -6.79
CA LEU A 77 10.95 0.29 -7.29
C LEU A 77 9.43 0.23 -7.12
N SER A 78 8.81 1.40 -7.04
CA SER A 78 7.35 1.57 -7.04
C SER A 78 6.96 2.74 -7.92
N LEU A 79 5.74 2.68 -8.47
CA LEU A 79 5.14 3.84 -9.11
C LEU A 79 4.67 4.81 -8.03
N ASP A 80 5.26 6.00 -8.01
CA ASP A 80 4.94 7.07 -7.08
C ASP A 80 4.08 8.10 -7.79
N CYS A 81 2.83 8.22 -7.35
CA CYS A 81 1.81 9.09 -7.94
C CYS A 81 1.57 10.27 -7.01
N ARG A 82 1.87 11.47 -7.49
CA ARG A 82 1.73 12.72 -6.75
C ARG A 82 0.88 13.72 -7.51
N SER A 83 0.27 14.63 -6.77
CA SER A 83 -0.32 15.83 -7.33
C SER A 83 0.79 16.84 -7.66
N PHE A 84 0.59 17.58 -8.74
CA PHE A 84 1.47 18.65 -9.20
C PHE A 84 0.68 19.96 -9.32
N GLY A 85 1.30 21.09 -8.97
CA GLY A 85 0.66 22.40 -9.03
C GLY A 85 -0.49 22.56 -8.02
N ASN A 86 -1.64 23.06 -8.46
CA ASN A 86 -2.79 23.40 -7.61
C ASN A 86 -3.69 22.20 -7.21
N GLY A 87 -3.29 20.96 -7.46
CA GLY A 87 -4.07 19.78 -7.05
C GLY A 87 -4.57 18.92 -8.21
N ASP A 88 -4.79 19.51 -9.39
CA ASP A 88 -5.49 18.87 -10.51
C ASP A 88 -4.60 17.97 -11.37
N ASP A 89 -3.31 18.28 -11.49
CA ASP A 89 -2.42 17.52 -12.35
C ASP A 89 -1.82 16.32 -11.62
N ARG A 90 -1.86 15.16 -12.26
CA ARG A 90 -1.30 13.91 -11.75
C ARG A 90 0.04 13.61 -12.42
N VAL A 91 1.09 13.51 -11.63
CA VAL A 91 2.42 13.09 -12.09
C VAL A 91 2.77 11.74 -11.48
N THR A 92 3.07 10.77 -12.33
CA THR A 92 3.55 9.44 -11.92
C THR A 92 5.01 9.29 -12.30
N SER A 93 5.83 8.84 -11.36
CA SER A 93 7.24 8.54 -11.59
C SER A 93 7.60 7.16 -11.07
N LEU A 94 8.64 6.54 -11.65
CA LEU A 94 9.22 5.33 -11.10
C LEU A 94 10.28 5.73 -10.07
N ALA A 95 10.01 5.45 -8.80
CA ALA A 95 10.87 5.83 -7.69
C ALA A 95 11.36 4.59 -6.92
N PRO A 96 12.43 4.71 -6.11
CA PRO A 96 12.78 3.68 -5.12
C PRO A 96 11.57 3.35 -4.25
N MET A 97 11.35 2.05 -4.01
CA MET A 97 10.27 1.59 -3.13
C MET A 97 10.47 2.14 -1.71
N HIS A 98 9.39 2.63 -1.10
CA HIS A 98 9.43 3.20 0.24
C HIS A 98 9.99 2.18 1.26
N GLU A 99 10.84 2.62 2.18
CA GLU A 99 11.56 1.74 3.10
C GLU A 99 10.63 0.85 3.94
N LEU A 100 9.48 1.38 4.37
CA LEU A 100 8.47 0.62 5.10
C LEU A 100 7.87 -0.53 4.27
N LEU A 101 7.69 -0.34 2.96
CA LEU A 101 7.25 -1.40 2.05
C LEU A 101 8.36 -2.42 1.76
N VAL A 102 9.62 -2.00 1.86
CA VAL A 102 10.76 -2.92 1.76
C VAL A 102 10.89 -3.77 3.02
N LYS A 103 10.74 -3.14 4.20
CA LYS A 103 10.97 -3.73 5.53
C LYS A 103 9.81 -4.63 6.00
N TYR A 104 8.57 -4.25 5.71
CA TYR A 104 7.38 -4.98 6.14
C TYR A 104 6.65 -5.61 4.96
N ASP A 105 5.96 -6.74 5.20
CA ASP A 105 5.12 -7.37 4.18
C ASP A 105 3.73 -6.73 4.10
N SER A 106 3.25 -6.18 5.22
CA SER A 106 1.99 -5.43 5.24
C SER A 106 2.23 -3.96 4.91
N GLU A 107 1.34 -3.39 4.10
CA GLU A 107 1.29 -1.96 3.79
C GLU A 107 0.88 -1.10 4.99
N TYR A 108 0.46 -1.71 6.11
CA TYR A 108 -0.03 -1.04 7.31
C TYR A 108 0.88 0.10 7.80
N HIS A 109 2.19 -0.16 7.93
CA HIS A 109 3.15 0.84 8.39
C HIS A 109 3.28 2.00 7.39
N TYR A 110 3.25 1.69 6.09
CA TYR A 110 3.35 2.69 5.05
C TYR A 110 2.12 3.60 5.04
N PHE A 111 0.91 3.03 5.11
CA PHE A 111 -0.31 3.85 5.21
C PHE A 111 -0.35 4.64 6.52
N PHE A 112 0.05 4.04 7.64
CA PHE A 112 0.12 4.77 8.91
C PHE A 112 1.03 6.00 8.80
N SER A 113 2.25 5.82 8.29
CA SER A 113 3.21 6.92 8.08
C SER A 113 2.64 7.99 7.15
N MET A 114 2.11 7.61 5.99
CA MET A 114 1.54 8.56 5.02
C MET A 114 0.36 9.36 5.58
N VAL A 115 -0.58 8.70 6.26
CA VAL A 115 -1.79 9.32 6.81
C VAL A 115 -1.43 10.19 8.02
N GLN A 116 -0.50 9.74 8.87
CA GLN A 116 0.02 10.51 10.00
C GLN A 116 0.71 11.80 9.54
N ASP A 117 1.54 11.71 8.51
CA ASP A 117 2.24 12.86 7.94
C ASP A 117 1.25 13.90 7.39
N ALA A 118 0.25 13.45 6.62
CA ALA A 118 -0.80 14.32 6.09
C ALA A 118 -1.62 14.97 7.21
N ALA A 119 -1.98 14.21 8.26
CA ALA A 119 -2.71 14.69 9.41
C ALA A 119 -1.92 15.74 10.22
N GLN A 120 -0.60 15.58 10.36
CA GLN A 120 0.26 16.53 11.07
C GLN A 120 0.55 17.79 10.27
N LYS A 121 0.95 17.63 9.00
CA LYS A 121 1.36 18.74 8.14
C LYS A 121 0.18 19.53 7.59
N LYS A 122 -1.04 18.96 7.66
CA LYS A 122 -2.27 19.51 7.05
C LYS A 122 -2.09 19.83 5.56
N THR A 123 -1.23 19.05 4.90
CA THR A 123 -0.96 19.11 3.46
C THR A 123 -0.37 17.77 3.02
N THR A 124 -0.53 17.43 1.74
CA THR A 124 0.10 16.24 1.14
C THR A 124 0.16 16.36 -0.37
N ASP A 125 1.21 15.80 -0.96
CA ASP A 125 1.29 15.61 -2.42
C ASP A 125 0.53 14.34 -2.85
N TYR A 126 0.10 13.51 -1.89
CA TYR A 126 -0.59 12.23 -2.10
C TYR A 126 -2.12 12.37 -2.14
N VAL A 127 -2.63 13.47 -2.73
CA VAL A 127 -4.06 13.83 -2.73
C VAL A 127 -4.94 12.66 -3.20
N PHE A 128 -4.55 12.00 -4.29
CA PHE A 128 -5.29 10.88 -4.89
C PHE A 128 -5.19 9.56 -4.12
N LEU A 129 -4.16 9.41 -3.27
CA LEU A 129 -3.90 8.17 -2.53
C LEU A 129 -4.40 8.26 -1.08
N LEU A 130 -4.44 9.46 -0.50
CA LEU A 130 -4.72 9.68 0.92
C LEU A 130 -6.06 9.10 1.38
N PRO A 131 -7.20 9.25 0.66
CA PRO A 131 -8.46 8.67 1.09
C PRO A 131 -8.41 7.15 1.19
N ASN A 132 -7.91 6.49 0.14
CA ASN A 132 -7.79 5.03 0.10
C ASN A 132 -6.78 4.52 1.15
N ALA A 133 -5.66 5.21 1.32
CA ALA A 133 -4.68 4.90 2.36
C ALA A 133 -5.28 4.99 3.77
N THR A 134 -6.04 6.07 4.04
CA THR A 134 -6.74 6.27 5.32
C THR A 134 -7.73 5.15 5.59
N ARG A 135 -8.53 4.78 4.59
CA ARG A 135 -9.49 3.68 4.71
C ARG A 135 -8.80 2.36 5.00
N LYS A 136 -7.85 1.95 4.16
CA LYS A 136 -7.11 0.69 4.33
C LYS A 136 -6.41 0.61 5.69
N LEU A 137 -5.86 1.73 6.16
CA LEU A 137 -5.28 1.84 7.49
C LEU A 137 -6.31 1.52 8.58
N LEU A 138 -7.49 2.15 8.50
CA LEU A 138 -8.56 1.98 9.49
C LEU A 138 -9.18 0.58 9.44
N GLU A 139 -9.33 -0.03 8.28
CA GLU A 139 -9.79 -1.42 8.13
C GLU A 139 -8.82 -2.42 8.74
N MET A 140 -7.51 -2.26 8.45
CA MET A 140 -6.48 -3.09 9.06
C MET A 140 -6.44 -2.93 10.58
N PHE A 141 -6.59 -1.70 11.08
CA PHE A 141 -6.65 -1.45 12.53
C PHE A 141 -7.92 -2.05 13.17
N ALA A 142 -9.08 -1.87 12.53
CA ALA A 142 -10.38 -2.39 12.98
C ALA A 142 -10.38 -3.89 13.18
N THR A 143 -9.67 -4.64 12.31
CA THR A 143 -9.53 -6.10 12.41
C THR A 143 -8.97 -6.53 13.77
N PHE A 144 -8.15 -5.69 14.41
CA PHE A 144 -7.54 -6.00 15.72
C PHE A 144 -8.30 -5.38 16.89
N CYS A 145 -8.83 -4.15 16.77
CA CYS A 145 -9.52 -3.50 17.88
C CYS A 145 -10.98 -3.95 18.05
N SER A 146 -11.63 -4.40 16.97
CA SER A 146 -13.03 -4.81 16.96
C SER A 146 -13.20 -6.11 16.16
N PRO A 147 -12.63 -7.25 16.61
CA PRO A 147 -12.59 -8.50 15.83
C PRO A 147 -13.97 -9.11 15.55
N GLY A 148 -15.02 -8.66 16.25
CA GLY A 148 -16.41 -9.07 16.01
C GLY A 148 -17.08 -8.36 14.82
N GLN A 149 -16.44 -7.33 14.26
CA GLN A 149 -17.00 -6.52 13.19
C GLN A 149 -16.41 -6.91 11.84
N SER A 150 -17.24 -6.89 10.80
CA SER A 150 -16.84 -7.28 9.44
C SER A 150 -16.15 -6.15 8.66
N ASN A 151 -16.27 -4.90 9.12
CA ASN A 151 -15.71 -3.72 8.46
C ASN A 151 -15.46 -2.58 9.46
N PHE A 152 -14.82 -1.51 8.97
CA PHE A 152 -14.53 -0.33 9.78
C PHE A 152 -15.79 0.41 10.27
N ALA A 153 -16.90 0.40 9.52
CA ALA A 153 -18.15 1.01 9.97
C ALA A 153 -18.68 0.35 11.25
N GLY A 154 -18.65 -0.98 11.32
CA GLY A 154 -19.02 -1.72 12.52
C GLY A 154 -18.10 -1.36 13.69
N ALA A 155 -16.79 -1.31 13.44
CA ALA A 155 -15.81 -0.92 14.47
C ALA A 155 -16.01 0.52 14.96
N LEU A 156 -16.34 1.46 14.07
CA LEU A 156 -16.68 2.83 14.43
C LEU A 156 -17.94 2.89 15.30
N GLY A 157 -18.93 2.02 15.03
CA GLY A 157 -20.11 1.84 15.87
C GLY A 157 -19.78 1.35 17.29
N ASP A 158 -18.95 0.30 17.41
CA ASP A 158 -18.52 -0.24 18.71
C ASP A 158 -17.81 0.80 19.59
N HIS A 159 -17.12 1.75 18.96
CA HIS A 159 -16.37 2.80 19.65
C HIS A 159 -17.06 4.17 19.63
N HIS A 160 -18.30 4.28 19.12
CA HIS A 160 -18.98 5.55 18.90
C HIS A 160 -19.00 6.46 20.15
N GLU A 161 -19.38 5.91 21.30
CA GLU A 161 -19.45 6.65 22.56
C GLU A 161 -18.07 7.17 23.03
N ALA A 162 -16.99 6.46 22.71
CA ALA A 162 -15.64 6.88 23.09
C ALA A 162 -15.12 8.04 22.21
N VAL A 163 -15.69 8.19 21.00
CA VAL A 163 -15.13 9.06 19.96
C VAL A 163 -16.04 10.22 19.53
N LYS A 164 -17.36 10.12 19.73
CA LYS A 164 -18.36 11.07 19.19
C LYS A 164 -18.11 12.55 19.50
N ASP A 165 -17.55 12.85 20.68
CA ASP A 165 -17.30 14.22 21.13
C ASP A 165 -15.84 14.66 20.91
N LYS A 166 -14.99 13.77 20.39
CA LYS A 166 -13.54 13.96 20.30
C LYS A 166 -12.99 14.01 18.88
N LEU A 167 -13.75 13.51 17.90
CA LEU A 167 -13.34 13.49 16.51
C LEU A 167 -14.49 13.80 15.55
N ASP A 168 -14.13 14.21 14.34
CA ASP A 168 -15.09 14.43 13.25
C ASP A 168 -15.56 13.07 12.70
N VAL A 169 -16.55 12.47 13.37
CA VAL A 169 -17.13 11.18 12.99
C VAL A 169 -17.71 11.25 11.57
N ARG A 170 -18.23 12.43 11.17
CA ARG A 170 -18.82 12.64 9.84
C ARG A 170 -17.79 12.54 8.73
N ALA A 171 -16.56 13.00 8.97
CA ALA A 171 -15.46 12.85 8.01
C ALA A 171 -15.14 11.36 7.77
N LEU A 172 -15.17 10.54 8.83
CA LEU A 172 -14.95 9.09 8.73
C LEU A 172 -16.13 8.36 8.07
N GLU A 173 -17.37 8.71 8.44
CA GLU A 173 -18.58 8.17 7.81
C GLU A 173 -18.61 8.47 6.30
N ARG A 174 -18.24 9.69 5.91
CA ARG A 174 -18.16 10.09 4.50
C ARG A 174 -17.08 9.30 3.75
N LEU A 175 -15.91 9.08 4.37
CA LEU A 175 -14.86 8.22 3.80
C LEU A 175 -15.38 6.79 3.53
N VAL A 176 -16.17 6.24 4.45
CA VAL A 176 -16.78 4.90 4.31
C VAL A 176 -17.87 4.87 3.24
N GLN A 177 -18.73 5.88 3.19
CA GLN A 177 -19.86 5.95 2.25
C GLN A 177 -19.40 6.04 0.79
N ILE A 178 -18.34 6.81 0.54
CA ILE A 178 -17.78 7.00 -0.81
C ILE A 178 -17.35 5.66 -1.45
N GLU A 179 -16.91 4.69 -0.65
CA GLU A 179 -16.48 3.39 -1.14
C GLU A 179 -17.60 2.35 -1.25
N SER A 180 -18.73 2.52 -0.57
CA SER A 180 -19.88 1.60 -0.72
C SER A 180 -20.46 1.60 -2.15
N HIS A 181 -20.07 2.57 -2.99
CA HIS A 181 -20.36 2.65 -4.42
C HIS A 181 -19.15 2.44 -5.35
N GLY A 182 -17.97 2.11 -4.81
CA GLY A 182 -16.71 2.02 -5.53
C GLY A 182 -16.48 0.68 -6.24
N THR A 183 -17.31 0.33 -7.23
CA THR A 183 -16.87 -0.60 -8.28
C THR A 183 -15.88 0.09 -9.21
N LEU A 184 -15.01 -0.68 -9.89
CA LEU A 184 -14.00 -0.23 -10.86
C LEU A 184 -14.53 0.73 -11.96
N GLU A 185 -15.85 0.79 -12.17
CA GLU A 185 -16.52 1.74 -13.07
C GLU A 185 -16.61 3.18 -12.52
N GLY A 186 -16.34 3.39 -11.23
CA GLY A 186 -16.52 4.66 -10.53
C GLY A 186 -15.32 5.60 -10.52
N LEU A 187 -14.19 5.25 -11.13
CA LEU A 187 -13.01 6.14 -11.23
C LEU A 187 -13.29 7.46 -11.97
N GLY A 188 -14.42 7.58 -12.66
CA GLY A 188 -14.88 8.81 -13.30
C GLY A 188 -16.02 9.54 -12.58
N THR A 189 -16.54 9.03 -11.45
CA THR A 189 -17.78 9.56 -10.83
C THR A 189 -17.76 9.59 -9.29
N LEU A 190 -16.61 9.41 -8.64
CA LEU A 190 -16.50 9.78 -7.23
C LEU A 190 -16.63 11.31 -7.14
N PRO A 191 -17.43 11.89 -6.24
CA PRO A 191 -17.25 13.30 -5.93
C PRO A 191 -15.82 13.42 -5.39
N ASP A 192 -15.01 14.25 -6.05
CA ASP A 192 -13.64 14.52 -5.62
C ASP A 192 -13.68 14.91 -4.16
N LEU A 193 -13.23 14.01 -3.28
CA LEU A 193 -12.92 14.33 -1.91
C LEU A 193 -11.91 15.46 -2.01
N THR A 194 -12.34 16.68 -1.65
CA THR A 194 -11.42 17.82 -1.73
C THR A 194 -10.19 17.51 -0.89
N LEU A 195 -9.04 18.07 -1.24
CA LEU A 195 -7.82 17.90 -0.43
C LEU A 195 -8.08 18.17 1.05
N GLU A 196 -8.89 19.19 1.34
CA GLU A 196 -9.29 19.54 2.70
C GLU A 196 -10.09 18.42 3.38
N GLU A 197 -11.10 17.86 2.71
CA GLU A 197 -11.88 16.74 3.24
C GLU A 197 -11.03 15.47 3.42
N ALA A 198 -10.08 15.21 2.52
CA ALA A 198 -9.16 14.08 2.64
C ALA A 198 -8.22 14.24 3.84
N ILE A 199 -7.71 15.45 4.09
CA ILE A 199 -6.89 15.77 5.26
C ILE A 199 -7.72 15.68 6.55
N ARG A 200 -8.96 16.17 6.55
CA ARG A 200 -9.87 16.03 7.70
C ARG A 200 -10.14 14.56 8.03
N ALA A 201 -10.38 13.72 7.02
CA ALA A 201 -10.57 12.29 7.22
C ALA A 201 -9.30 11.60 7.73
N ALA A 202 -8.12 11.96 7.21
CA ALA A 202 -6.84 11.47 7.71
C ALA A 202 -6.62 11.84 9.18
N ASP A 203 -6.90 13.09 9.56
CA ASP A 203 -6.79 13.57 10.94
C ASP A 203 -7.77 12.86 11.87
N ALA A 204 -9.03 12.74 11.47
CA ALA A 204 -10.04 11.98 12.21
C ALA A 204 -9.64 10.50 12.36
N GLY A 205 -9.05 9.89 11.33
CA GLY A 205 -8.61 8.50 11.35
C GLY A 205 -7.44 8.26 12.31
N ILE A 206 -6.45 9.15 12.32
CA ILE A 206 -5.36 9.11 13.30
C ILE A 206 -5.89 9.33 14.71
N ASN A 207 -6.80 10.27 14.93
CA ASN A 207 -7.37 10.52 16.24
C ASN A 207 -8.23 9.33 16.72
N PHE A 208 -8.93 8.64 15.82
CA PHE A 208 -9.60 7.37 16.14
C PHE A 208 -8.60 6.33 16.68
N ILE A 209 -7.47 6.12 15.99
CA ILE A 209 -6.42 5.19 16.44
C ILE A 209 -5.86 5.59 17.82
N LYS A 210 -5.68 6.90 18.08
CA LYS A 210 -5.21 7.39 19.39
C LYS A 210 -6.20 7.09 20.51
N GLU A 211 -7.48 7.37 20.29
CA GLU A 211 -8.54 7.20 21.30
C GLU A 211 -8.80 5.71 21.59
N VAL A 212 -8.82 4.87 20.56
CA VAL A 212 -9.09 3.44 20.70
C VAL A 212 -7.85 2.66 21.15
N GLY A 213 -6.65 3.09 20.75
CA GLY A 213 -5.41 2.33 20.95
C GLY A 213 -4.17 3.22 21.12
N MET A 214 -4.15 4.07 22.14
CA MET A 214 -3.03 4.99 22.41
C MET A 214 -1.65 4.30 22.48
N ASP A 215 -1.56 3.13 23.10
CA ASP A 215 -0.28 2.41 23.20
C ASP A 215 0.19 1.87 21.83
N HIS A 216 -0.76 1.44 21.00
CA HIS A 216 -0.47 1.05 19.62
C HIS A 216 -0.01 2.26 18.80
N TYR A 217 -0.72 3.38 18.91
CA TYR A 217 -0.35 4.65 18.26
C TYR A 217 1.09 5.06 18.58
N LYS A 218 1.47 5.09 19.88
CA LYS A 218 2.83 5.44 20.31
C LYS A 218 3.89 4.54 19.70
N LYS A 219 3.66 3.22 19.68
CA LYS A 219 4.58 2.25 19.08
C LYS A 219 4.70 2.45 17.57
N MET A 220 3.59 2.72 16.87
CA MET A 220 3.60 3.01 15.45
C MET A 220 4.37 4.29 15.12
N CYS A 221 4.23 5.35 15.92
CA CYS A 221 5.04 6.55 15.76
C CYS A 221 6.55 6.28 15.88
N VAL A 222 6.98 5.40 16.78
CA VAL A 222 8.40 5.03 16.93
C VAL A 222 8.90 4.16 15.78
N VAL A 223 8.03 3.31 15.23
CA VAL A 223 8.40 2.41 14.12
C VAL A 223 8.46 3.14 12.78
N CYS A 224 7.62 4.17 12.61
CA CYS A 224 7.47 4.94 11.37
C CYS A 224 8.21 6.28 11.37
N SER A 225 8.92 6.65 12.45
CA SER A 225 9.76 7.85 12.56
C SER A 225 11.12 7.72 11.90
#